data_AF-A0A1M7YDQ4-F1
#
_entry.id   AF-A0A1M7YDQ4-F1
#
_cell.length_a   1.000
_cell.length_b   1.000
_cell.length_c   1.000
_cell.angle_alpha   90.00
_cell.angle_beta   90.00
_cell.angle_gamma   90.00
#
_symmetry.space_group_name_H-M   'P 1'
#
loop_
_entity.id
_entity.type
_entity.pdbx_description
1 polymer ?
#
loop_
_entity_poly.entity_id
_entity_poly.type
_entity_poly.pdbx_seq_one_letter_code
_entity_poly.pdbx_strand_id
1 'polypeptide(L)'
;MLKLEVTFDEINYAEFAAGLIPMLLETLSGKDDKSKEVAALITNLGDAPERMLTAAFRELPQQDMNNFLAGMVAIYREDLMKLVNDKLREQNISGGITDIHLDNV
;
A
#
# COMPACT_ATOMS: atom_id res chain seq x y z
N MET A 1 15.15 -6.85 -24.34
CA MET A 1 14.43 -6.79 -23.05
C MET A 1 14.69 -5.42 -22.46
N LEU A 2 13.65 -4.60 -22.27
CA LEU A 2 13.75 -3.26 -21.69
C LEU A 2 13.55 -3.42 -20.17
N LYS A 3 14.57 -3.11 -19.36
CA LYS A 3 14.49 -3.14 -17.90
C LYS A 3 14.20 -1.71 -17.44
N LEU A 4 13.03 -1.49 -16.84
CA LEU A 4 12.68 -0.24 -16.17
C LEU A 4 13.02 -0.41 -14.69
N GLU A 5 13.92 0.40 -14.16
CA GLU A 5 14.32 0.40 -12.76
C GLU A 5 13.83 1.73 -12.19
N VAL A 6 12.87 1.66 -11.26
CA VAL A 6 12.24 2.83 -10.66
C VAL A 6 12.68 2.89 -9.20
N THR A 7 13.51 3.88 -8.89
CA THR A 7 14.01 4.15 -7.54
C THR A 7 13.24 5.35 -6.98
N PHE A 8 12.71 5.21 -5.78
CA PHE A 8 12.05 6.31 -5.07
C PHE A 8 13.01 6.83 -3.99
N ASP A 9 13.57 8.03 -4.19
CA ASP A 9 14.51 8.65 -3.24
C ASP A 9 13.80 9.16 -1.97
N GLU A 10 12.55 9.61 -2.11
CA GLU A 10 11.71 10.06 -0.99
C GLU A 10 10.31 9.44 -1.13
N ILE A 11 9.94 8.59 -0.18
CA ILE A 11 8.56 8.09 -0.06
C ILE A 11 7.82 9.07 0.84
N ASN A 12 6.76 9.71 0.34
CA ASN A 12 5.82 10.39 1.22
C ASN A 12 4.97 9.33 1.93
N TYR A 13 5.44 8.86 3.09
CA TYR A 13 4.86 7.75 3.84
C TYR A 13 3.39 7.95 4.18
N ALA A 14 2.97 9.19 4.44
CA ALA A 14 1.58 9.52 4.71
C ALA A 14 0.70 9.27 3.49
N GLU A 15 1.14 9.71 2.32
CA GLU A 15 0.42 9.49 1.05
C GLU A 15 0.46 8.02 0.62
N PHE A 16 1.58 7.35 0.85
CA PHE A 16 1.70 5.91 0.56
C PHE A 16 0.73 5.11 1.43
N ALA A 17 0.73 5.33 2.76
CA ALA A 17 -0.19 4.66 3.67
C ALA A 17 -1.65 5.00 3.38
N ALA A 18 -1.96 6.27 3.04
CA ALA A 18 -3.28 6.68 2.57
C ALA A 18 -3.71 5.89 1.33
N GLY A 19 -2.82 5.71 0.36
CA GLY A 19 -3.05 4.89 -0.84
C GLY A 19 -3.26 3.39 -0.56
N LEU A 20 -2.73 2.87 0.55
CA LEU A 20 -2.94 1.47 0.96
C LEU A 20 -4.31 1.23 1.62
N ILE A 21 -4.91 2.24 2.24
CA ILE A 21 -6.18 2.09 2.98
C ILE A 21 -7.31 1.57 2.09
N PRO A 22 -7.56 2.12 0.88
CA PRO A 22 -8.60 1.60 -0.01
C PRO A 22 -8.40 0.11 -0.33
N MET A 23 -7.17 -0.32 -0.59
CA MET A 23 -6.86 -1.72 -0.89
C MET A 23 -7.08 -2.63 0.32
N LEU A 24 -6.72 -2.17 1.53
CA LEU A 24 -6.96 -2.91 2.76
C LEU A 24 -8.46 -3.06 3.04
N LEU A 25 -9.24 -2.00 2.84
CA LEU A 25 -10.69 -2.01 3.02
C LEU A 25 -11.38 -2.90 1.98
N GLU A 26 -10.95 -2.86 0.72
CA GLU A 26 -11.43 -3.74 -0.34
C GLU A 26 -11.15 -5.22 0.02
N THR A 27 -9.94 -5.51 0.49
CA THR A 27 -9.56 -6.86 0.92
C THR A 27 -10.38 -7.33 2.13
N LEU A 28 -10.61 -6.46 3.12
CA LEU A 28 -11.44 -6.77 4.29
C LEU A 28 -12.91 -6.99 3.90
N SER A 29 -13.41 -6.24 2.92
CA SER A 29 -14.77 -6.42 2.39
C SER A 29 -14.95 -7.75 1.65
N GLY A 30 -13.87 -8.39 1.21
CA GLY A 30 -13.92 -9.70 0.53
C GLY A 30 -13.85 -10.91 1.47
N LYS A 31 -13.49 -10.73 2.75
CA LYS A 31 -13.02 -11.82 3.62
C LYS A 31 -14.12 -12.60 4.35
N ASP A 32 -14.91 -11.93 5.17
CA ASP A 32 -16.01 -12.51 5.96
C ASP A 32 -17.03 -11.41 6.34
N ASP A 33 -18.22 -11.80 6.82
CA ASP A 33 -19.30 -10.84 7.09
C ASP A 33 -18.96 -9.83 8.20
N LYS A 34 -18.12 -10.20 9.18
CA LYS A 34 -17.66 -9.25 10.21
C LYS A 34 -16.63 -8.27 9.65
N SER A 35 -15.70 -8.77 8.84
CA SER A 35 -14.70 -7.95 8.16
C SER A 35 -15.35 -6.97 7.18
N LYS A 36 -16.44 -7.37 6.51
CA LYS A 36 -17.31 -6.49 5.70
C LYS A 36 -17.96 -5.39 6.52
N GLU A 37 -18.54 -5.74 7.66
CA GLU A 37 -19.20 -4.77 8.54
C GLU A 37 -18.19 -3.75 9.08
N VAL A 38 -17.00 -4.21 9.47
CA VAL A 38 -15.88 -3.34 9.88
C VAL A 38 -15.43 -2.43 8.72
N ALA A 39 -15.25 -2.98 7.52
CA ALA A 39 -14.87 -2.19 6.34
C ALA A 39 -15.93 -1.13 6.01
N ALA A 40 -17.22 -1.47 6.10
CA ALA A 40 -18.33 -0.55 5.88
C ALA A 40 -18.36 0.57 6.92
N LEU A 41 -18.15 0.24 8.20
CA LEU A 41 -18.05 1.22 9.28
C LEU A 41 -16.90 2.20 9.05
N ILE A 42 -15.72 1.70 8.66
CA ILE A 42 -14.55 2.53 8.37
C ILE A 42 -14.79 3.39 7.13
N THR A 43 -15.40 2.84 6.08
CA THR A 43 -15.72 3.58 4.84
C THR A 43 -16.74 4.70 5.08
N ASN A 44 -17.71 4.46 5.96
CA ASN A 44 -18.72 5.46 6.34
C ASN A 44 -18.16 6.65 7.14
N LEU A 45 -16.92 6.56 7.62
CA LEU A 45 -16.22 7.69 8.25
C LEU A 45 -15.64 8.68 7.22
N GLY A 46 -15.80 8.41 5.91
CA GLY A 46 -15.26 9.23 4.83
C GLY A 46 -13.74 9.31 4.93
N ASP A 47 -13.18 10.52 4.83
CA ASP A 47 -11.72 10.74 4.85
C ASP A 47 -11.12 10.69 6.27
N ALA A 48 -11.93 10.45 7.32
CA ALA A 48 -11.43 10.45 8.69
C ALA A 48 -10.37 9.37 8.98
N PRO A 49 -10.49 8.11 8.52
CA PRO A 49 -9.47 7.08 8.73
C PRO A 49 -8.15 7.44 8.04
N GLU A 50 -8.23 8.00 6.83
CA GLU A 50 -7.06 8.48 6.08
C GLU A 50 -6.35 9.61 6.81
N ARG A 51 -7.11 10.61 7.30
CA ARG A 51 -6.55 11.71 8.09
C ARG A 51 -5.96 11.24 9.43
N MET A 52 -6.60 10.27 10.08
CA MET A 52 -6.10 9.69 11.34
C MET A 52 -4.80 8.93 11.13
N LEU A 53 -4.72 8.10 10.08
CA LEU A 53 -3.49 7.39 9.73
C LEU A 53 -2.41 8.38 9.31
N THR A 54 -2.73 9.36 8.45
CA THR A 54 -1.81 10.44 8.06
C THR A 54 -1.25 11.19 9.27
N ALA A 55 -2.11 11.52 10.25
CA ALA A 55 -1.68 12.18 11.48
C ALA A 55 -0.81 11.26 12.34
N ALA A 56 -1.20 9.99 12.50
CA ALA A 56 -0.42 9.01 13.24
C ALA A 56 0.97 8.78 12.62
N PHE A 57 1.06 8.72 11.29
CA PHE A 57 2.32 8.58 10.57
C PHE A 57 3.20 9.83 10.63
N ARG A 58 2.62 11.03 10.71
CA ARG A 58 3.40 12.28 10.90
C ARG A 58 4.09 12.36 12.26
N GLU A 59 3.51 11.76 13.29
CA GLU A 59 4.04 11.79 14.65
C GLU A 59 5.04 10.66 14.93
N LEU A 60 5.17 9.68 14.02
CA LEU A 60 6.08 8.56 14.19
C LEU A 60 7.53 8.96 13.84
N PRO A 61 8.52 8.52 14.63
CA PRO A 61 9.92 8.62 14.24
C PRO A 61 10.15 7.97 12.88
N GLN A 62 10.97 8.59 12.04
CA GLN A 62 11.24 8.13 10.68
C GLN A 62 11.74 6.67 10.64
N GLN A 63 12.51 6.25 11.65
CA GLN A 63 13.00 4.88 11.79
C GLN A 63 11.87 3.86 12.03
N ASP A 64 10.89 4.18 12.87
CA ASP A 64 9.76 3.29 13.15
C ASP A 64 8.85 3.17 11.93
N MET A 65 8.72 4.26 11.18
CA MET A 65 7.97 4.31 9.93
C MET A 65 8.66 3.50 8.81
N ASN A 66 9.99 3.57 8.72
CA ASN A 66 10.81 2.73 7.84
C ASN A 66 10.62 1.25 8.18
N ASN A 67 10.72 0.88 9.46
CA ASN A 67 10.52 -0.50 9.92
C ASN A 67 9.12 -1.02 9.60
N PHE A 68 8.09 -0.20 9.79
CA PHE A 68 6.71 -0.55 9.45
C PHE A 68 6.55 -0.81 7.95
N LEU A 69 7.08 0.06 7.09
CA LEU A 69 7.04 -0.13 5.65
C LEU A 69 7.85 -1.36 5.20
N ALA A 70 9.03 -1.57 5.76
CA ALA A 70 9.82 -2.76 5.47
C ALA A 70 9.06 -4.04 5.84
N GLY A 71 8.37 -4.05 6.98
CA GLY A 71 7.48 -5.14 7.37
C GLY A 71 6.33 -5.34 6.39
N MET A 72 5.64 -4.26 6.00
CA MET A 72 4.53 -4.30 5.04
C MET A 72 4.98 -4.82 3.68
N VAL A 73 6.07 -4.28 3.13
CA VAL A 73 6.62 -4.72 1.85
C VAL A 73 7.10 -6.17 1.95
N ALA A 74 7.76 -6.58 3.04
CA ALA A 74 8.20 -7.96 3.21
C ALA A 74 7.02 -8.96 3.25
N ILE A 75 5.91 -8.60 3.90
CA ILE A 75 4.72 -9.47 4.01
C ILE A 75 3.93 -9.49 2.70
N TYR A 76 3.73 -8.33 2.07
CA TYR A 76 2.82 -8.16 0.94
C TYR A 76 3.53 -8.01 -0.41
N ARG A 77 4.85 -8.27 -0.50
CA ARG A 77 5.66 -8.09 -1.72
C ARG A 77 5.01 -8.72 -2.95
N GLU A 78 4.62 -9.99 -2.84
CA GLU A 78 4.03 -10.74 -3.94
C GLU A 78 2.66 -10.20 -4.34
N ASP A 79 1.83 -9.85 -3.36
CA ASP A 79 0.50 -9.29 -3.59
C ASP A 79 0.58 -7.90 -4.23
N LEU A 80 1.53 -7.05 -3.79
CA LEU A 80 1.78 -5.73 -4.39
C LEU A 80 2.29 -5.87 -5.84
N MET A 81 3.25 -6.76 -6.09
CA MET A 81 3.72 -7.02 -7.45
C MET A 81 2.59 -7.53 -8.34
N LYS A 82 1.76 -8.45 -7.83
CA LYS A 82 0.61 -8.99 -8.57
C LYS A 82 -0.39 -7.88 -8.90
N LEU A 83 -0.78 -7.06 -7.92
CA LEU A 83 -1.73 -5.97 -8.09
C LEU A 83 -1.24 -4.96 -9.13
N VAL A 84 0.02 -4.54 -9.06
CA VAL A 84 0.59 -3.61 -10.03
C VAL A 84 0.67 -4.25 -11.42
N ASN A 85 1.08 -5.52 -11.52
CA ASN A 85 1.14 -6.23 -12.80
C ASN A 85 -0.23 -6.44 -13.43
N ASP A 86 -1.26 -6.73 -12.63
CA ASP A 86 -2.63 -6.84 -13.10
C ASP A 86 -3.12 -5.48 -13.64
N LYS A 87 -2.81 -4.37 -12.96
CA LYS A 87 -3.11 -3.01 -13.44
C LYS A 87 -2.35 -2.63 -14.72
N LEU A 88 -1.07 -2.98 -14.83
CA LEU A 88 -0.30 -2.78 -16.06
C LEU A 88 -0.92 -3.54 -17.24
N ARG A 89 -1.39 -4.76 -16.99
CA ARG A 89 -2.09 -5.58 -17.98
C ARG A 89 -3.42 -4.98 -18.40
N GLU A 90 -4.21 -4.47 -17.45
CA GLU A 90 -5.46 -3.73 -17.75
C GLU A 90 -5.23 -2.53 -18.67
N GLN A 91 -4.07 -1.87 -18.54
CA GLN A 91 -3.68 -0.73 -19.37
C GLN A 91 -2.93 -1.12 -20.66
N ASN A 92 -2.85 -2.41 -21.00
CA ASN A 92 -2.14 -2.94 -22.17
C ASN A 92 -0.63 -2.56 -22.21
N ILE A 93 0.00 -2.34 -21.07
CA ILE A 93 1.42 -2.05 -20.99
C ILE A 93 2.19 -3.37 -21.08
N SER A 94 3.06 -3.50 -22.08
CA SER A 94 3.93 -4.67 -22.26
C SER A 94 5.14 -4.58 -21.33
N GLY A 95 4.94 -4.98 -20.09
CA GLY A 95 5.97 -5.02 -19.05
C GLY A 95 5.42 -5.55 -17.74
N GLY A 96 6.29 -5.82 -16.78
CA GLY A 96 5.89 -6.24 -15.44
C GLY A 96 6.96 -5.93 -14.41
N ILE A 97 6.52 -5.62 -13.20
CA ILE A 97 7.37 -5.56 -12.03
C ILE A 97 7.77 -6.99 -11.69
N THR A 98 9.08 -7.23 -11.72
CA THR A 98 9.67 -8.53 -11.37
C THR A 98 10.20 -8.56 -9.94
N ASP A 99 10.40 -7.39 -9.34
CA ASP A 99 10.96 -7.25 -8.01
C ASP A 99 10.55 -5.90 -7.37
N ILE A 100 10.39 -5.91 -6.05
CA ILE A 100 10.29 -4.75 -5.18
C ILE A 100 11.24 -5.01 -4.00
N HIS A 101 12.19 -4.11 -3.79
CA HIS A 101 13.06 -4.09 -2.62
C HIS A 101 13.12 -2.66 -2.06
N LEU A 102 13.40 -2.56 -0.76
CA LEU A 102 13.64 -1.28 -0.10
C LEU A 102 15.13 -1.19 0.19
N ASP A 103 15.78 -0.20 -0.42
CA ASP A 103 17.17 0.14 -0.11
C ASP A 103 17.21 1.14 1.05
N ASN A 104 18.09 0.92 2.03
CA ASN A 104 18.33 1.80 3.18
C ASN A 104 17.16 1.94 4.19
N VAL A 105 16.51 0.82 4.55
CA VAL A 105 15.68 0.74 5.76
C VAL A 105 16.56 0.50 6.99
#